data_AF-A0A528FWU8-F1
#
_entry.id   AF-A0A528FWU8-F1
#
_cell.length_a   1.000
_cell.length_b   1.000
_cell.length_c   1.000
_cell.angle_alpha   90.00
_cell.angle_beta   90.00
_cell.angle_gamma   90.00
#
_symmetry.space_group_name_H-M   'P 1'
#
loop_
_entity.id
_entity.type
_entity.pdbx_description
1 polymer ?
#
loop_
_entity_poly.entity_id
_entity_poly.type
_entity_poly.pdbx_seq_one_letter_code
_entity_poly.pdbx_strand_id
1 'polypeptide(L)'
;SIFELAQVYGASFAISDDALNTATLVKLSKVLMLVPLLLAASLVFRNRNKAQEATPIPFPWFIVAFIGVVMLNSEITLNPQLRCVILNVDQFLFLMVMIALGITTRVGRLGEAGGAWRLIGVGLVGVALSAALAYGALIPFSATFRAASPSSSQSAMLGSHGGRLFAATGCAKCHVPALEGSNGEVQLYSDLLLHDMGPALDDKIVQGDAIGAEWRTTPLVGIGLRQRYLHDGRATTLRDAVFAHRGTAQIVRDRFFDLDETDRQAILDFVATL
;
A
#
# COMPACT_ATOMS: atom_id res chain seq x y z
N SER A 1 1.76 5.16 -19.32
CA SER A 1 1.03 4.50 -18.22
C SER A 1 1.72 4.67 -16.86
N ILE A 2 3.02 5.03 -16.79
CA ILE A 2 3.72 5.32 -15.52
C ILE A 2 3.07 6.47 -14.70
N PHE A 3 2.63 7.54 -15.37
CA PHE A 3 2.01 8.70 -14.71
C PHE A 3 0.72 8.43 -13.95
N GLU A 4 0.05 7.35 -14.30
CA GLU A 4 -1.25 7.02 -13.76
C GLU A 4 -1.13 6.32 -12.39
N LEU A 5 0.07 5.78 -12.08
CA LEU A 5 0.38 5.13 -10.79
C LEU A 5 0.43 6.15 -9.63
N ALA A 6 1.03 7.32 -9.84
CA ALA A 6 1.19 8.34 -8.80
C ALA A 6 -0.17 8.87 -8.31
N GLN A 7 -1.11 9.11 -9.23
CA GLN A 7 -2.45 9.58 -8.90
C GLN A 7 -3.29 8.53 -8.16
N VAL A 8 -3.13 7.25 -8.52
CA VAL A 8 -3.81 6.15 -7.81
C VAL A 8 -3.21 5.91 -6.43
N TYR A 9 -1.88 6.01 -6.30
CA TYR A 9 -1.20 5.93 -5.02
C TYR A 9 -1.72 7.01 -4.05
N GLY A 10 -1.81 8.26 -4.51
CA GLY A 10 -2.33 9.37 -3.70
C GLY A 10 -3.82 9.23 -3.31
N ALA A 11 -4.66 8.66 -4.19
CA ALA A 11 -6.07 8.46 -3.91
C ALA A 11 -6.35 7.24 -3.00
N SER A 12 -5.56 6.18 -3.12
CA SER A 12 -5.74 4.93 -2.37
C SER A 12 -5.19 5.02 -0.94
N PHE A 13 -4.13 5.80 -0.70
CA PHE A 13 -3.60 6.07 0.65
C PHE A 13 -4.65 6.68 1.59
N ALA A 14 -5.59 7.47 1.06
CA ALA A 14 -6.66 8.09 1.84
C ALA A 14 -7.72 7.09 2.35
N ILE A 15 -7.72 5.83 1.91
CA ILE A 15 -8.79 4.85 2.16
C ILE A 15 -8.30 3.69 3.04
N SER A 16 -7.22 2.98 2.66
CA SER A 16 -6.55 1.95 3.49
C SER A 16 -5.29 1.39 2.80
N ASP A 17 -4.36 0.82 3.56
CA ASP A 17 -3.14 0.20 3.04
C ASP A 17 -3.40 -1.03 2.16
N ASP A 18 -4.47 -1.78 2.44
CA ASP A 18 -4.90 -2.93 1.62
C ASP A 18 -5.47 -2.49 0.26
N ALA A 19 -6.16 -1.34 0.23
CA ALA A 19 -6.61 -0.70 -1.00
C ALA A 19 -5.43 -0.19 -1.83
N LEU A 20 -4.36 0.29 -1.19
CA LEU A 20 -3.13 0.73 -1.85
C LEU A 20 -2.41 -0.44 -2.54
N ASN A 21 -2.21 -1.56 -1.82
CA ASN A 21 -1.55 -2.75 -2.34
C ASN A 21 -2.34 -3.36 -3.52
N THR A 22 -3.66 -3.43 -3.38
CA THR A 22 -4.52 -3.95 -4.47
C THR A 22 -4.52 -3.01 -5.68
N ALA A 23 -4.62 -1.69 -5.46
CA ALA A 23 -4.65 -0.71 -6.53
C ALA A 23 -3.33 -0.62 -7.31
N THR A 24 -2.19 -0.68 -6.61
CA THR A 24 -0.85 -0.69 -7.23
C THR A 24 -0.63 -1.96 -8.05
N LEU A 25 -0.98 -3.13 -7.54
CA LEU A 25 -0.88 -4.40 -8.27
C LEU A 25 -1.72 -4.43 -9.55
N VAL A 26 -2.98 -4.00 -9.48
CA VAL A 26 -3.87 -3.92 -10.66
C VAL A 26 -3.36 -2.92 -11.69
N LYS A 27 -2.70 -1.84 -11.24
CA LYS A 27 -2.19 -0.81 -12.13
C LYS A 27 -0.90 -1.24 -12.83
N LEU A 28 0.01 -1.87 -12.09
CA LEU A 28 1.26 -2.40 -12.62
C LEU A 28 1.02 -3.55 -13.60
N SER A 29 0.04 -4.42 -13.34
CA SER A 29 -0.30 -5.50 -14.26
C SER A 29 -0.82 -4.99 -15.62
N LYS A 30 -1.60 -3.91 -15.63
CA LYS A 30 -2.07 -3.26 -16.87
C LYS A 30 -0.95 -2.59 -17.67
N VAL A 31 0.04 -2.02 -16.99
CA VAL A 31 1.26 -1.49 -17.63
C VAL A 31 2.04 -2.63 -18.29
N LEU A 32 2.20 -3.76 -17.59
CA LEU A 32 2.90 -4.93 -18.09
C LEU A 32 2.17 -5.56 -19.28
N MET A 33 0.84 -5.59 -19.25
CA MET A 33 -0.03 -6.10 -20.31
C MET A 33 -0.07 -5.20 -21.57
N LEU A 34 0.37 -3.95 -21.46
CA LEU A 34 0.54 -3.04 -22.60
C LEU A 34 1.63 -3.55 -23.56
N VAL A 35 2.68 -4.19 -23.04
CA VAL A 35 3.76 -4.79 -23.84
C VAL A 35 3.26 -5.93 -24.76
N PRO A 36 2.60 -6.99 -24.25
CA PRO A 36 2.04 -8.04 -25.10
C PRO A 36 0.92 -7.51 -26.02
N LEU A 37 0.12 -6.52 -25.59
CA LEU A 37 -0.87 -5.87 -26.46
C LEU A 37 -0.21 -5.15 -27.65
N LEU A 38 0.86 -4.39 -27.41
CA LEU A 38 1.62 -3.71 -28.47
C LEU A 38 2.33 -4.69 -29.39
N LEU A 39 2.88 -5.79 -28.86
CA LEU A 39 3.46 -6.86 -29.67
C LEU A 39 2.40 -7.54 -30.53
N ALA A 40 1.24 -7.87 -29.98
CA ALA A 40 0.13 -8.45 -30.72
C ALA A 40 -0.39 -7.49 -31.80
N ALA A 41 -0.61 -6.22 -31.47
CA ALA A 41 -0.99 -5.19 -32.43
C ALA A 41 0.08 -5.03 -33.53
N SER A 42 1.36 -4.96 -33.15
CA SER A 42 2.48 -4.90 -34.09
C SER A 42 2.49 -6.09 -35.03
N LEU A 43 2.24 -7.32 -34.56
CA LEU A 43 2.19 -8.51 -35.41
C LEU A 43 0.98 -8.51 -36.36
N VAL A 44 -0.17 -8.01 -35.90
CA VAL A 44 -1.40 -7.90 -36.70
C VAL A 44 -1.30 -6.79 -37.76
N PHE A 45 -0.68 -5.65 -37.44
CA PHE A 45 -0.52 -4.52 -38.35
C PHE A 45 0.74 -4.58 -39.24
N ARG A 46 1.70 -5.46 -38.92
CA ARG A 46 2.93 -5.69 -39.71
C ARG A 46 2.66 -6.22 -41.12
N ASN A 47 1.47 -6.78 -41.39
CA ASN A 47 1.10 -7.26 -42.72
C ASN A 47 0.43 -6.21 -43.63
N ARG A 48 0.24 -4.95 -43.19
CA ARG A 48 -0.42 -3.93 -44.02
C ARG A 48 0.50 -2.83 -44.56
N ASN A 49 1.66 -2.56 -43.96
CA ASN A 49 2.59 -1.56 -44.46
C ASN A 49 3.93 -2.17 -44.86
N LYS A 50 3.98 -2.69 -46.09
CA LYS A 50 5.23 -3.05 -46.79
C LYS A 50 5.80 -1.87 -47.61
N ALA A 51 5.31 -0.66 -47.40
CA ALA A 51 5.71 0.53 -48.14
C ALA A 51 5.68 1.77 -47.22
N GLN A 52 6.61 1.86 -46.28
CA GLN A 52 6.99 3.17 -45.76
C GLN A 52 8.43 3.12 -45.26
N GLU A 53 9.25 3.96 -45.88
CA GLU A 53 10.68 4.10 -45.71
C GLU A 53 11.09 4.21 -44.24
N ALA A 54 12.25 3.64 -43.93
CA ALA A 54 12.88 3.69 -42.63
C ALA A 54 13.23 5.15 -42.27
N THR A 55 12.32 5.81 -41.57
CA THR A 55 12.65 7.06 -40.88
C THR A 55 13.48 6.73 -39.64
N PRO A 56 14.65 7.36 -39.45
CA PRO A 56 15.48 7.12 -38.28
C PRO A 56 14.71 7.55 -37.02
N ILE A 57 14.55 6.62 -36.08
CA ILE A 57 13.88 6.88 -34.81
C ILE A 57 14.76 7.84 -34.00
N PRO A 58 14.30 9.06 -33.69
CA PRO A 58 15.10 10.01 -32.92
C PRO A 58 15.35 9.45 -31.52
N PHE A 59 16.62 9.41 -31.12
CA PHE A 59 17.04 8.88 -29.82
C PHE A 59 16.36 9.67 -28.69
N PRO A 60 15.61 8.99 -27.78
CA PRO A 60 14.84 9.65 -26.74
C PRO A 60 15.76 10.10 -25.59
N TRP A 61 16.42 11.24 -25.76
CA TRP A 61 17.36 11.80 -24.78
C TRP A 61 16.73 12.00 -23.39
N PHE A 62 15.40 12.14 -23.30
CA PHE A 62 14.68 12.20 -22.03
C PHE A 62 14.89 10.96 -21.16
N ILE A 63 15.15 9.78 -21.76
CA ILE A 63 15.47 8.55 -21.04
C ILE A 63 16.82 8.68 -20.33
N VAL A 64 17.82 9.25 -21.00
CA VAL A 64 19.14 9.51 -20.41
C VAL A 64 19.04 10.51 -19.27
N ALA A 65 18.27 11.59 -19.47
CA ALA A 65 18.01 12.58 -18.42
C ALA A 65 17.26 11.97 -17.22
N PHE A 66 16.24 11.15 -17.46
CA PHE A 66 15.48 10.45 -16.42
C PHE A 66 16.37 9.51 -15.60
N ILE A 67 17.19 8.69 -16.27
CA ILE A 67 18.14 7.80 -15.60
C ILE A 67 19.14 8.61 -14.77
N GLY A 68 19.65 9.73 -15.31
CA GLY A 68 20.56 10.61 -14.57
C GLY A 68 19.95 11.19 -13.29
N VAL A 69 18.69 11.66 -13.36
CA VAL A 69 17.97 12.20 -12.19
C VAL A 69 17.67 11.10 -11.17
N VAL A 70 17.31 9.89 -11.61
CA VAL A 70 17.09 8.74 -10.71
C VAL A 70 18.38 8.37 -9.97
N MET A 71 19.52 8.32 -10.67
CA MET A 71 20.82 8.05 -10.05
C MET A 71 21.21 9.13 -9.04
N LEU A 72 21.04 10.41 -9.38
CA LEU A 72 21.26 11.54 -8.47
C LEU A 72 20.35 11.50 -7.23
N ASN A 73 19.06 11.18 -7.39
CA ASN A 73 18.11 11.01 -6.29
C ASN A 73 18.47 9.81 -5.40
N SER A 74 19.15 8.80 -5.96
CA SER A 74 19.59 7.63 -5.20
C SER A 74 20.77 7.92 -4.28
N GLU A 75 21.60 8.92 -4.59
CA GLU A 75 22.78 9.28 -3.78
C GLU A 75 22.53 10.48 -2.85
N ILE A 76 21.53 11.32 -3.15
CA ILE A 76 21.26 12.56 -2.42
C ILE A 76 20.08 12.38 -1.45
N THR A 77 20.35 12.46 -0.15
CA THR A 77 19.32 12.52 0.88
C THR A 77 18.67 13.91 0.91
N LEU A 78 17.54 14.07 0.22
CA LEU A 78 16.80 15.34 0.18
C LEU A 78 16.10 15.64 1.51
N ASN A 79 16.14 16.91 1.94
CA ASN A 79 15.37 17.39 3.11
C ASN A 79 13.87 17.07 2.92
N PRO A 80 13.18 16.52 3.94
CA PRO A 80 11.75 16.20 3.91
C PRO A 80 10.84 17.35 3.42
N GLN A 81 11.14 18.58 3.81
CA GLN A 81 10.37 19.77 3.42
C GLN A 81 10.50 20.05 1.92
N LEU A 82 11.71 19.91 1.38
CA LEU A 82 11.99 20.13 -0.04
C LEU A 82 11.35 19.03 -0.89
N ARG A 83 11.39 17.77 -0.43
CA ARG A 83 10.71 16.65 -1.08
C ARG A 83 9.20 16.87 -1.17
N CYS A 84 8.56 17.33 -0.10
CA CYS A 84 7.13 17.66 -0.08
C CYS A 84 6.77 18.78 -1.08
N VAL A 85 7.58 19.83 -1.16
CA VAL A 85 7.37 20.92 -2.13
C VAL A 85 7.52 20.42 -3.57
N ILE A 86 8.55 19.61 -3.85
CA ILE A 86 8.78 19.03 -5.18
C ILE A 86 7.58 18.20 -5.62
N LEU A 87 7.05 17.34 -4.75
CA LEU A 87 5.90 16.49 -5.06
C LEU A 87 4.62 17.30 -5.32
N ASN A 88 4.37 18.37 -4.55
CA ASN A 88 3.22 19.25 -4.79
C ASN A 88 3.33 19.99 -6.13
N VAL A 89 4.53 20.47 -6.47
CA VAL A 89 4.79 21.15 -7.74
C VAL A 89 4.67 20.19 -8.93
N ASP A 90 5.21 18.98 -8.81
CA ASP A 90 5.08 17.93 -9.82
C ASP A 90 3.60 17.60 -10.10
N GLN A 91 2.81 17.40 -9.04
CA GLN A 91 1.39 17.13 -9.16
C GLN A 91 0.61 18.28 -9.82
N PHE A 92 0.96 19.53 -9.52
CA PHE A 92 0.37 20.70 -10.17
C PHE A 92 0.74 20.79 -11.66
N LEU A 93 2.01 20.60 -11.99
CA LEU A 93 2.49 20.59 -13.39
C LEU A 93 1.87 19.45 -14.19
N PHE A 94 1.70 18.28 -13.56
CA PHE A 94 1.04 17.13 -14.16
C PHE A 94 -0.41 17.43 -14.56
N LEU A 95 -1.18 18.03 -13.64
CA LEU A 95 -2.56 18.46 -13.93
C LEU A 95 -2.60 19.42 -15.12
N MET A 96 -1.69 20.39 -15.17
CA MET A 96 -1.60 21.34 -16.28
C MET A 96 -1.28 20.66 -17.62
N VAL A 97 -0.37 19.69 -17.64
CA VAL A 97 -0.05 18.92 -18.86
C VAL A 97 -1.24 18.10 -19.33
N MET A 98 -1.99 17.45 -18.43
CA MET A 98 -3.20 16.69 -18.80
C MET A 98 -4.30 17.59 -19.36
N ILE A 99 -4.49 18.78 -18.80
CA ILE A 99 -5.41 19.79 -19.33
C ILE A 99 -4.95 20.25 -20.72
N ALA A 100 -3.66 20.55 -20.88
CA ALA A 100 -3.09 20.99 -22.16
C ALA A 100 -3.21 19.90 -23.24
N LEU A 101 -2.96 18.63 -22.91
CA LEU A 101 -3.18 17.51 -23.83
C LEU A 101 -4.65 17.42 -24.25
N GLY A 102 -5.57 17.55 -23.29
CA GLY A 102 -7.02 17.56 -23.57
C GLY A 102 -7.45 18.69 -24.52
N ILE A 103 -6.81 19.87 -24.42
CA ILE A 103 -7.08 21.02 -25.30
C ILE A 103 -6.45 20.85 -26.69
N THR A 104 -5.25 20.23 -26.77
CA THR A 104 -4.54 20.03 -28.05
C THR A 104 -5.10 18.88 -28.89
N THR A 105 -5.85 17.94 -28.29
CA THR A 105 -6.62 16.94 -29.03
C THR A 105 -7.72 17.60 -29.85
N ARG A 106 -7.44 17.86 -31.14
CA ARG A 106 -8.41 18.38 -32.11
C ARG A 106 -9.54 17.37 -32.32
N VAL A 107 -10.64 17.58 -31.62
CA VAL A 107 -11.92 16.85 -31.80
C VAL A 107 -12.45 16.96 -33.24
N GLY A 108 -12.02 17.98 -34.01
CA GLY A 108 -12.43 18.20 -35.39
C GLY A 108 -12.03 17.10 -36.39
N ARG A 109 -10.94 16.35 -36.15
CA ARG A 109 -10.55 15.23 -37.04
C ARG A 109 -11.28 13.92 -36.73
N LEU A 110 -12.07 13.91 -35.65
CA LEU A 110 -12.88 12.77 -35.25
C LEU A 110 -14.12 12.58 -36.15
N GLY A 111 -14.54 13.65 -36.84
CA GLY A 111 -15.66 13.62 -37.80
C GLY A 111 -15.29 13.06 -39.18
N GLU A 112 -14.04 13.18 -39.61
CA GLU A 112 -13.60 12.81 -40.97
C GLU A 112 -13.22 11.32 -41.10
N ALA A 113 -12.92 10.63 -39.99
CA ALA A 113 -12.58 9.20 -39.96
C ALA A 113 -13.78 8.24 -39.99
N GLY A 114 -14.99 8.75 -40.25
CA GLY A 114 -16.22 7.93 -40.30
C GLY A 114 -16.81 7.70 -38.92
N GLY A 115 -17.69 8.62 -38.52
CA GLY A 115 -18.64 8.49 -37.41
C GLY A 115 -17.99 8.51 -36.03
N ALA A 116 -17.97 9.67 -35.38
CA ALA A 116 -17.57 9.86 -33.98
C ALA A 116 -18.23 8.85 -33.01
N TRP A 117 -19.43 8.36 -33.35
CA TRP A 117 -20.13 7.26 -32.67
C TRP A 117 -19.32 5.96 -32.58
N ARG A 118 -18.51 5.62 -33.60
CA ARG A 118 -17.70 4.38 -33.62
C ARG A 118 -16.53 4.46 -32.63
N LEU A 119 -15.90 5.62 -32.46
CA LEU A 119 -14.82 5.80 -31.48
C LEU A 119 -15.33 5.87 -30.05
N ILE A 120 -16.48 6.53 -29.84
CA ILE A 120 -17.20 6.48 -28.56
C ILE A 120 -17.61 5.05 -28.25
N GLY A 121 -18.12 4.31 -29.24
CA GLY A 121 -18.48 2.89 -29.11
C GLY A 121 -17.30 1.99 -28.77
N VAL A 122 -16.16 2.14 -29.44
CA VAL A 122 -14.93 1.39 -29.12
C VAL A 122 -14.39 1.77 -27.73
N GLY A 123 -14.47 3.04 -27.35
CA GLY A 123 -14.11 3.50 -26.01
C GLY A 123 -15.02 2.92 -24.92
N LEU A 124 -16.34 2.97 -25.11
CA LEU A 124 -17.33 2.39 -24.19
C LEU A 124 -17.21 0.87 -24.10
N VAL A 125 -17.00 0.18 -25.23
CA VAL A 125 -16.76 -1.26 -25.25
C VAL A 125 -15.44 -1.59 -24.58
N GLY A 126 -14.39 -0.80 -24.79
CA GLY A 126 -13.10 -0.96 -24.10
C GLY A 126 -13.22 -0.76 -22.58
N VAL A 127 -13.94 0.27 -22.14
CA VAL A 127 -14.23 0.52 -20.73
C VAL A 127 -15.09 -0.60 -20.15
N ALA A 128 -16.15 -1.02 -20.84
CA ALA A 128 -17.03 -2.10 -20.42
C ALA A 128 -16.33 -3.45 -20.38
N LEU A 129 -15.44 -3.76 -21.34
CA LEU A 129 -14.64 -4.98 -21.36
C LEU A 129 -13.59 -4.95 -20.25
N SER A 130 -12.96 -3.81 -20.00
CA SER A 130 -12.02 -3.63 -18.89
C SER A 130 -12.71 -3.74 -17.52
N ALA A 131 -13.94 -3.24 -17.42
CA ALA A 131 -14.79 -3.37 -16.24
C ALA A 131 -15.28 -4.81 -16.08
N ALA A 132 -15.70 -5.50 -17.15
CA ALA A 132 -16.15 -6.88 -17.13
C ALA A 132 -15.00 -7.86 -16.84
N LEU A 133 -13.79 -7.61 -17.34
CA LEU A 133 -12.59 -8.36 -16.97
C LEU A 133 -12.17 -8.06 -15.53
N ALA A 134 -12.28 -6.81 -15.06
CA ALA A 134 -12.05 -6.48 -13.67
C ALA A 134 -13.08 -7.17 -12.75
N TYR A 135 -14.38 -7.08 -13.03
CA TYR A 135 -15.45 -7.77 -12.29
C TYR A 135 -15.33 -9.29 -12.38
N GLY A 136 -15.04 -9.83 -13.56
CA GLY A 136 -14.86 -11.25 -13.82
C GLY A 136 -13.56 -11.83 -13.25
N ALA A 137 -12.56 -11.01 -12.93
CA ALA A 137 -11.38 -11.39 -12.17
C ALA A 137 -11.57 -11.16 -10.65
N LEU A 138 -12.31 -10.12 -10.26
CA LEU A 138 -12.60 -9.79 -8.86
C LEU A 138 -13.57 -10.78 -8.20
N ILE A 139 -14.56 -11.32 -8.93
CA ILE A 139 -15.51 -12.30 -8.38
C ILE A 139 -14.83 -13.65 -8.07
N PRO A 140 -14.05 -14.28 -8.97
CA PRO A 140 -13.30 -15.48 -8.59
C PRO A 140 -12.18 -15.16 -7.60
N PHE A 141 -11.56 -13.98 -7.61
CA PHE A 141 -10.60 -13.59 -6.57
C PHE A 141 -11.25 -13.47 -5.18
N SER A 142 -12.41 -12.82 -5.08
CA SER A 142 -13.20 -12.73 -3.83
C SER A 142 -13.79 -14.07 -3.41
N ALA A 143 -14.10 -14.98 -4.35
CA ALA A 143 -14.56 -16.34 -4.08
C ALA A 143 -13.42 -17.32 -3.75
N THR A 144 -12.18 -17.03 -4.16
CA THR A 144 -10.97 -17.73 -3.69
C THR A 144 -10.53 -17.21 -2.32
N PHE A 145 -10.88 -15.96 -1.98
CA PHE A 145 -10.91 -15.43 -0.60
C PHE A 145 -12.16 -15.88 0.19
N ARG A 146 -12.75 -17.03 -0.16
CA ARG A 146 -13.65 -17.73 0.74
C ARG A 146 -12.81 -18.48 1.77
N ALA A 147 -12.45 -17.75 2.82
CA ALA A 147 -11.71 -18.20 4.00
C ALA A 147 -10.41 -18.94 3.65
N ALA A 148 -9.30 -18.19 3.52
CA ALA A 148 -8.06 -18.72 4.04
C ALA A 148 -8.41 -19.26 5.43
N SER A 149 -8.31 -20.58 5.62
CA SER A 149 -8.58 -21.16 6.94
C SER A 149 -7.72 -20.37 7.92
N PRO A 150 -8.30 -19.82 9.00
CA PRO A 150 -7.55 -18.99 9.92
C PRO A 150 -6.28 -19.72 10.27
N SER A 151 -5.15 -19.01 10.19
CA SER A 151 -3.84 -19.60 10.45
C SER A 151 -3.88 -20.32 11.80
N SER A 152 -3.01 -21.30 12.00
CA SER A 152 -3.04 -22.10 13.23
C SER A 152 -2.98 -21.21 14.48
N SER A 153 -2.20 -20.12 14.40
CA SER A 153 -2.06 -19.12 15.45
C SER A 153 -3.26 -18.21 15.60
N GLN A 154 -3.90 -17.80 14.49
CA GLN A 154 -5.13 -17.01 14.55
C GLN A 154 -6.27 -17.82 15.18
N SER A 155 -6.39 -19.09 14.83
CA SER A 155 -7.34 -20.02 15.45
C SER A 155 -7.07 -20.20 16.94
N ALA A 156 -5.79 -20.35 17.33
CA ALA A 156 -5.40 -20.45 18.74
C ALA A 156 -5.75 -19.20 19.55
N MET A 157 -5.46 -18.00 19.01
CA MET A 157 -5.83 -16.72 19.64
C MET A 157 -7.35 -16.65 19.86
N LEU A 158 -8.15 -16.91 18.83
CA LEU A 158 -9.62 -16.82 18.89
C LEU A 158 -10.27 -17.90 19.78
N GLY A 159 -9.53 -18.94 20.15
CA GLY A 159 -9.98 -20.00 21.06
C GLY A 159 -10.21 -19.52 22.50
N SER A 160 -9.55 -18.45 22.94
CA SER A 160 -9.68 -17.90 24.30
C SER A 160 -10.56 -16.64 24.35
N HIS A 161 -11.19 -16.36 25.50
CA HIS A 161 -11.95 -15.11 25.69
C HIS A 161 -11.05 -13.87 25.54
N GLY A 162 -9.89 -13.87 26.20
CA GLY A 162 -8.91 -12.79 26.13
C GLY A 162 -8.38 -12.56 24.70
N GLY A 163 -8.09 -13.63 23.94
CA GLY A 163 -7.64 -13.50 22.56
C GLY A 163 -8.72 -12.98 21.60
N ARG A 164 -10.00 -13.31 21.81
CA ARG A 164 -11.11 -12.69 21.06
C ARG A 164 -11.23 -11.20 21.36
N LEU A 165 -11.15 -10.82 22.63
CA LEU A 165 -11.16 -9.42 23.04
C LEU A 165 -9.94 -8.65 22.50
N PHE A 166 -8.75 -9.27 22.51
CA PHE A 166 -7.53 -8.72 21.95
C PHE A 166 -7.70 -8.38 20.46
N ALA A 167 -8.29 -9.30 19.69
CA ALA A 167 -8.62 -9.07 18.29
C ALA A 167 -9.69 -7.98 18.11
N ALA A 168 -10.80 -8.06 18.86
CA ALA A 168 -11.94 -7.15 18.74
C ALA A 168 -11.61 -5.70 19.14
N THR A 169 -10.74 -5.52 20.15
CA THR A 169 -10.26 -4.20 20.59
C THR A 169 -9.37 -3.55 19.52
N GLY A 170 -8.71 -4.37 18.71
CA GLY A 170 -7.84 -3.95 17.62
C GLY A 170 -6.34 -4.13 17.90
N CYS A 171 -5.96 -4.77 19.01
CA CYS A 171 -4.56 -5.03 19.35
C CYS A 171 -3.85 -5.88 18.27
N ALA A 172 -4.59 -6.84 17.70
CA ALA A 172 -4.11 -7.72 16.64
C ALA A 172 -3.82 -7.03 15.30
N LYS A 173 -4.06 -5.73 15.15
CA LYS A 173 -3.70 -4.97 13.94
C LYS A 173 -2.19 -4.83 13.76
N CYS A 174 -1.49 -4.52 14.86
CA CYS A 174 -0.03 -4.43 14.89
C CYS A 174 0.57 -5.70 15.49
N HIS A 175 -0.09 -6.27 16.51
CA HIS A 175 0.33 -7.53 17.13
C HIS A 175 -0.28 -8.74 16.43
N VAL A 176 -0.01 -8.88 15.13
CA VAL A 176 -0.56 -9.97 14.30
C VAL A 176 -0.06 -11.33 14.81
N PRO A 177 -0.93 -12.34 15.00
CA PRO A 177 -0.56 -13.60 15.66
C PRO A 177 0.65 -14.30 15.04
N ALA A 178 0.77 -14.23 13.72
CA ALA A 178 1.89 -14.81 13.00
C ALA A 178 2.15 -14.10 11.66
N LEU A 179 3.35 -14.34 11.15
CA LEU A 179 3.78 -13.95 9.81
C LEU A 179 4.12 -15.19 8.98
N GLU A 180 3.92 -15.11 7.67
CA GLU A 180 4.36 -16.17 6.75
C GLU A 180 5.87 -16.08 6.52
N GLY A 181 6.58 -17.19 6.80
CA GLY A 181 7.99 -17.36 6.48
C GLY A 181 8.20 -18.43 5.40
N SER A 182 9.44 -18.56 4.93
CA SER A 182 9.81 -19.56 3.92
C SER A 182 9.58 -21.01 4.38
N ASN A 183 9.56 -21.24 5.70
CA ASN A 183 9.41 -22.56 6.33
C ASN A 183 8.03 -22.73 7.02
N GLY A 184 7.06 -21.90 6.65
CA GLY A 184 5.73 -21.88 7.26
C GLY A 184 5.50 -20.70 8.20
N GLU A 185 4.43 -20.80 8.97
CA GLU A 185 3.95 -19.75 9.87
C GLU A 185 4.90 -19.55 11.06
N VAL A 186 5.27 -18.29 11.33
CA VAL A 186 6.10 -17.91 12.49
C VAL A 186 5.26 -17.10 13.47
N GLN A 187 4.99 -17.68 14.63
CA GLN A 187 4.25 -17.04 15.72
C GLN A 187 5.10 -15.96 16.38
N LEU A 188 4.66 -14.71 16.28
CA LEU A 188 5.40 -13.54 16.80
C LEU A 188 4.51 -12.58 17.57
N TYR A 189 3.21 -12.51 17.25
CA TYR A 189 2.32 -11.46 17.77
C TYR A 189 2.90 -10.05 17.50
N SER A 190 3.35 -9.84 16.27
CA SER A 190 3.94 -8.60 15.78
C SER A 190 4.01 -8.60 14.25
N ASP A 191 3.72 -7.44 13.66
CA ASP A 191 3.88 -7.17 12.21
C ASP A 191 5.32 -6.80 11.83
N LEU A 192 6.19 -6.59 12.82
CA LEU A 192 7.57 -6.13 12.67
C LEU A 192 7.71 -4.79 11.92
N LEU A 193 6.62 -4.03 11.78
CA LEU A 193 6.62 -2.73 11.13
C LEU A 193 6.88 -1.61 12.14
N LEU A 194 7.28 -0.44 11.63
CA LEU A 194 7.46 0.77 12.41
C LEU A 194 6.12 1.48 12.57
N HIS A 195 5.86 1.96 13.79
CA HIS A 195 4.65 2.71 14.13
C HIS A 195 5.00 3.89 15.02
N ASP A 196 4.37 5.03 14.77
CA ASP A 196 4.49 6.21 15.63
C ASP A 196 3.84 5.95 17.00
N MET A 197 4.66 5.95 18.05
CA MET A 197 4.27 5.77 19.45
C MET A 197 4.08 7.11 20.18
N GLY A 198 4.16 8.22 19.46
CA GLY A 198 3.92 9.58 19.92
C GLY A 198 5.11 10.23 20.65
N PRO A 199 5.02 11.55 20.91
CA PRO A 199 6.15 12.36 21.37
C PRO A 199 6.68 11.99 22.76
N ALA A 200 5.90 11.29 23.58
CA ALA A 200 6.32 10.85 24.91
C ALA A 200 7.31 9.67 24.86
N LEU A 201 7.37 8.96 23.73
CA LEU A 201 8.26 7.84 23.45
C LEU A 201 9.25 8.19 22.34
N ASP A 202 9.50 9.48 22.12
CA ASP A 202 10.46 9.97 21.14
C ASP A 202 11.85 10.12 21.78
N ASP A 203 12.78 9.25 21.42
CA ASP A 203 14.17 9.27 21.90
C ASP A 203 15.09 10.22 21.12
N LYS A 204 14.55 10.89 20.09
CA LYS A 204 15.26 11.81 19.19
C LYS A 204 16.36 11.17 18.35
N ILE A 205 16.43 9.84 18.29
CA ILE A 205 17.40 9.11 17.46
C ILE A 205 16.77 8.84 16.10
N VAL A 206 17.51 9.14 15.03
CA VAL A 206 17.10 8.85 13.65
C VAL A 206 17.94 7.69 13.13
N GLN A 207 17.29 6.65 12.60
CA GLN A 207 17.95 5.47 12.03
C GLN A 207 17.40 5.19 10.62
N GLY A 208 18.16 5.59 9.60
CA GLY A 208 17.67 5.53 8.22
C GLY A 208 16.48 6.46 8.04
N ASP A 209 15.34 5.91 7.62
CA ASP A 209 14.09 6.65 7.45
C ASP A 209 13.23 6.75 8.73
N ALA A 210 13.57 5.99 9.79
CA ALA A 210 12.83 5.96 11.03
C ALA A 210 13.17 7.16 11.93
N ILE A 211 12.14 7.85 12.44
CA ILE A 211 12.31 8.93 13.43
C ILE A 211 12.21 8.40 14.87
N GLY A 212 12.67 9.19 15.85
CA GLY A 212 12.76 8.73 17.25
C GLY A 212 11.43 8.36 17.93
N ALA A 213 10.29 8.81 17.37
CA ALA A 213 8.96 8.44 17.84
C ALA A 213 8.44 7.12 17.23
N GLU A 214 9.09 6.61 16.18
CA GLU A 214 8.69 5.41 15.48
C GLU A 214 9.38 4.18 16.05
N TRP A 215 8.58 3.21 16.47
CA TRP A 215 9.10 1.98 17.06
C TRP A 215 8.56 0.77 16.35
N ARG A 216 9.44 -0.21 16.18
CA ARG A 216 9.04 -1.50 15.64
C ARG A 216 8.12 -2.20 16.63
N THR A 217 6.99 -2.75 16.17
CA THR A 217 6.12 -3.56 17.02
C THR A 217 6.93 -4.71 17.63
N THR A 218 7.06 -4.72 18.95
CA THR A 218 7.83 -5.76 19.63
C THR A 218 7.03 -7.07 19.62
N PRO A 219 7.64 -8.21 19.21
CA PRO A 219 6.99 -9.51 19.34
C PRO A 219 6.53 -9.76 20.78
N LEU A 220 5.27 -10.18 20.95
CA LEU A 220 4.72 -10.48 22.28
C LEU A 220 5.01 -11.91 22.74
N VAL A 221 5.58 -12.75 21.87
CA VAL A 221 6.02 -14.08 22.30
C VAL A 221 7.11 -13.96 23.37
N GLY A 222 6.89 -14.60 24.52
CA GLY A 222 7.73 -14.52 25.72
C GLY A 222 7.61 -13.21 26.48
N ILE A 223 6.56 -12.41 26.26
CA ILE A 223 6.40 -11.11 26.94
C ILE A 223 6.20 -11.27 28.45
N GLY A 224 5.61 -12.38 28.88
CA GLY A 224 5.45 -12.73 30.30
C GLY A 224 6.78 -12.94 31.04
N LEU A 225 7.88 -13.17 30.31
CA LEU A 225 9.23 -13.33 30.89
C LEU A 225 9.95 -11.99 31.12
N ARG A 226 9.36 -10.87 30.68
CA ARG A 226 9.96 -9.53 30.79
C ARG A 226 9.51 -8.84 32.08
N GLN A 227 10.42 -8.10 32.71
CA GLN A 227 10.14 -7.30 33.92
C GLN A 227 9.88 -5.82 33.64
N ARG A 228 10.27 -5.35 32.45
CA ARG A 228 10.11 -3.98 31.99
C ARG A 228 9.64 -3.98 30.54
N TYR A 229 8.81 -3.02 30.20
CA TYR A 229 8.18 -2.88 28.89
C TYR A 229 8.50 -1.51 28.30
N LEU A 230 8.27 -1.40 26.98
CA LEU A 230 8.69 -0.28 26.13
C LEU A 230 10.21 -0.21 25.98
N HIS A 231 10.68 0.53 24.98
CA HIS A 231 12.10 0.59 24.62
C HIS A 231 12.97 1.21 25.72
N ASP A 232 12.40 2.07 26.54
CA ASP A 232 13.07 2.77 27.65
C ASP A 232 12.82 2.13 29.02
N GLY A 233 12.04 1.04 29.07
CA GLY A 233 11.77 0.29 30.29
C GLY A 233 10.98 1.04 31.35
N ARG A 234 10.25 2.13 30.99
CA ARG A 234 9.49 2.95 31.95
C ARG A 234 8.30 2.21 32.55
N ALA A 235 7.71 1.26 31.82
CA ALA A 235 6.55 0.51 32.27
C ALA A 235 6.97 -0.79 32.96
N THR A 236 6.43 -1.03 34.15
CA THR A 236 6.68 -2.26 34.93
C THR A 236 5.49 -3.22 34.93
N THR A 237 4.36 -2.81 34.33
CA THR A 237 3.18 -3.67 34.15
C THR A 237 2.72 -3.61 32.69
N LEU A 238 2.05 -4.68 32.22
CA LEU A 238 1.45 -4.70 30.88
C LEU A 238 0.40 -3.60 30.73
N ARG A 239 -0.38 -3.32 31.78
CA ARG A 239 -1.37 -2.24 31.78
C ARG A 239 -0.73 -0.86 31.57
N ASP A 240 0.38 -0.58 32.24
CA ASP A 240 1.12 0.69 32.08
C ASP A 240 1.76 0.78 30.69
N ALA A 241 2.24 -0.35 30.16
CA ALA A 241 2.75 -0.42 28.80
C ALA A 241 1.64 -0.07 27.78
N VAL A 242 0.44 -0.67 27.92
CA VAL A 242 -0.73 -0.32 27.09
C VAL A 242 -1.10 1.14 27.29
N PHE A 243 -1.12 1.64 28.52
CA PHE A 243 -1.38 3.05 28.82
C PHE A 243 -0.42 3.99 28.11
N ALA A 244 0.82 3.60 27.85
CA ALA A 244 1.81 4.45 27.17
C ALA A 244 1.62 4.55 25.65
N HIS A 245 0.81 3.68 25.03
CA HIS A 245 0.61 3.70 23.58
C HIS A 245 -0.04 5.01 23.13
N ARG A 246 0.61 5.79 22.28
CA ARG A 246 0.08 7.02 21.65
C ARG A 246 0.19 6.87 20.13
N GLY A 247 0.14 7.98 19.39
CA GLY A 247 0.29 7.99 17.94
C GLY A 247 -0.71 7.09 17.24
N THR A 248 -0.24 6.17 16.39
CA THR A 248 -1.10 5.26 15.61
C THR A 248 -1.90 4.30 16.47
N ALA A 249 -1.38 3.93 17.65
CA ALA A 249 -2.02 3.00 18.57
C ALA A 249 -3.00 3.66 19.55
N GLN A 250 -3.14 4.99 19.53
CA GLN A 250 -3.97 5.73 20.50
C GLN A 250 -5.43 5.25 20.52
N ILE A 251 -6.04 5.04 19.35
CA ILE A 251 -7.44 4.59 19.27
C ILE A 251 -7.62 3.21 19.90
N VAL A 252 -6.65 2.30 19.73
CA VAL A 252 -6.70 0.95 20.30
C VAL A 252 -6.48 1.00 21.81
N ARG A 253 -5.55 1.85 22.29
CA ARG A 253 -5.39 2.14 23.72
C ARG A 253 -6.72 2.59 24.34
N ASP A 254 -7.36 3.59 23.75
CA ASP A 254 -8.57 4.18 24.31
C ASP A 254 -9.69 3.15 24.40
N ARG A 255 -9.88 2.33 23.34
CA ARG A 255 -10.82 1.20 23.38
C ARG A 255 -10.52 0.19 24.49
N PHE A 256 -9.25 -0.14 24.72
CA PHE A 256 -8.87 -1.02 25.81
C PHE A 256 -9.27 -0.44 27.18
N PHE A 257 -9.08 0.86 27.40
CA PHE A 257 -9.50 1.51 28.64
C PHE A 257 -11.01 1.75 28.75
N ASP A 258 -11.75 1.72 27.63
CA ASP A 258 -13.22 1.77 27.62
C ASP A 258 -13.89 0.43 27.97
N LEU A 259 -13.16 -0.70 27.94
CA LEU A 259 -13.67 -2.01 28.36
C LEU A 259 -14.00 -2.03 29.86
N ASP A 260 -14.73 -3.04 30.33
CA ASP A 260 -14.85 -3.28 31.77
C ASP A 260 -13.53 -3.86 32.35
N GLU A 261 -13.40 -3.90 33.68
CA GLU A 261 -12.17 -4.38 34.30
C GLU A 261 -11.93 -5.88 34.05
N THR A 262 -13.00 -6.67 33.92
CA THR A 262 -12.92 -8.11 33.69
C THR A 262 -12.36 -8.41 32.30
N ASP A 263 -12.86 -7.73 31.28
CA ASP A 263 -12.43 -7.87 29.90
C ASP A 263 -11.03 -7.28 29.68
N ARG A 264 -10.70 -6.16 30.34
CA ARG A 264 -9.31 -5.67 30.39
C ARG A 264 -8.37 -6.73 30.95
N GLN A 265 -8.72 -7.32 32.09
CA GLN A 265 -7.88 -8.33 32.73
C GLN A 265 -7.75 -9.58 31.85
N ALA A 266 -8.83 -10.01 31.20
CA ALA A 266 -8.79 -11.14 30.28
C ALA A 266 -7.81 -10.93 29.11
N ILE A 267 -7.72 -9.71 28.57
CA ILE A 267 -6.71 -9.36 27.56
C ILE A 267 -5.30 -9.42 28.16
N LEU A 268 -5.08 -8.85 29.34
CA LEU A 268 -3.76 -8.84 29.98
C LEU A 268 -3.27 -10.25 30.32
N ASP A 269 -4.17 -11.11 30.81
CA ASP A 269 -3.88 -12.52 31.10
C ASP A 269 -3.52 -13.27 29.82
N PHE A 270 -4.28 -13.06 28.73
CA PHE A 270 -3.95 -13.63 27.43
C PHE A 270 -2.57 -13.20 26.95
N VAL A 271 -2.26 -11.89 26.98
CA VAL A 271 -0.95 -11.37 26.57
C VAL A 271 0.18 -11.93 27.44
N ALA A 272 -0.03 -12.09 28.74
CA ALA A 272 0.97 -12.67 29.64
C ALA A 272 1.28 -14.15 29.35
N THR A 273 0.41 -14.86 28.63
CA THR A 273 0.63 -16.27 28.24
C THR A 273 1.40 -16.46 26.94
N LEU A 274 1.63 -15.37 26.19
CA LEU A 274 2.39 -15.38 24.94
C LEU A 274 3.90 -15.44 25.20
#